data_AF-A0A934JYE2-F1
#
_entry.id   AF-A0A934JYE2-F1
#
_cell.length_a   1.000
_cell.length_b   1.000
_cell.length_c   1.000
_cell.angle_alpha   90.00
_cell.angle_beta   90.00
_cell.angle_gamma   90.00
#
_symmetry.space_group_name_H-M   'P 1'
#
loop_
_entity.id
_entity.type
_entity.pdbx_description
1 polymer ?
#
loop_
_entity_poly.entity_id
_entity_poly.type
_entity_poly.pdbx_seq_one_letter_code
_entity_poly.pdbx_strand_id
1 'polypeptide(L)' 'MDRRRIEAAVDRLPTGDVKPPGGRSGEWRLRVCDWRVIYRLDGEQRLIVILAVRPRGSAYKP' A
#
# COMPACT_ATOMS: atom_id res chain seq x y z
N MET A 1 -11.18 -7.30 8.60
CA MET A 1 -10.86 -6.84 7.23
C MET A 1 -10.95 -8.04 6.30
N ASP A 2 -11.53 -7.88 5.11
CA ASP A 2 -11.56 -8.95 4.10
C ASP A 2 -10.26 -8.91 3.27
N ARG A 3 -9.43 -9.95 3.43
CA ARG A 3 -8.15 -10.13 2.73
C ARG A 3 -8.30 -10.01 1.21
N ARG A 4 -9.41 -10.51 0.65
CA ARG A 4 -9.67 -10.50 -0.79
C ARG A 4 -9.72 -9.09 -1.37
N ARG A 5 -10.17 -8.10 -0.59
CA ARG A 5 -10.21 -6.70 -1.04
C ARG A 5 -8.83 -6.08 -1.15
N ILE A 6 -7.87 -6.49 -0.31
CA ILE A 6 -6.49 -6.03 -0.46
C ILE A 6 -5.88 -6.64 -1.70
N GLU A 7 -6.00 -7.96 -1.87
CA GLU A 7 -5.44 -8.68 -3.01
C GLU A 7 -5.94 -8.08 -4.33
N ALA A 8 -7.26 -7.92 -4.47
CA ALA A 8 -7.84 -7.31 -5.66
C ALA A 8 -7.41 -5.84 -5.90
N ALA A 9 -7.07 -5.10 -4.85
CA ALA A 9 -6.57 -3.73 -4.97
C ALA A 9 -5.07 -3.70 -5.32
N VAL A 10 -4.28 -4.64 -4.79
CA VAL A 10 -2.86 -4.82 -5.11
C VAL A 10 -2.68 -5.25 -6.56
N ASP A 11 -3.51 -6.17 -7.06
CA ASP A 11 -3.49 -6.64 -8.46
C ASP A 11 -3.77 -5.51 -9.47
N ARG A 12 -4.37 -4.40 -9.02
CA ARG A 12 -4.66 -3.23 -9.86
C ARG A 12 -3.57 -2.16 -9.79
N LEU A 13 -2.53 -2.33 -8.98
CA LEU A 13 -1.45 -1.35 -8.92
C LEU A 13 -0.81 -1.15 -10.32
N PRO A 14 -0.39 0.08 -10.65
CA PRO A 14 -0.32 1.28 -9.80
C PRO A 14 -1.61 2.12 -9.78
N THR A 15 -2.77 1.59 -10.18
CA THR A 15 -4.04 2.33 -10.20
C THR A 15 -4.77 2.32 -8.85
N GLY A 16 -5.76 3.21 -8.68
CA GLY A 16 -6.58 3.31 -7.47
C GLY A 16 -6.24 4.54 -6.61
N ASP A 17 -6.55 4.49 -5.31
CA ASP A 17 -6.21 5.56 -4.35
C ASP A 17 -4.73 5.44 -3.92
N VAL A 18 -3.85 5.60 -4.90
CA VAL A 18 -2.41 5.62 -4.72
C VAL A 18 -1.97 7.03 -4.38
N LYS A 19 -1.10 7.14 -3.37
CA LYS A 19 -0.44 8.38 -2.97
C LYS A 19 1.05 8.30 -3.29
N PRO A 20 1.62 9.39 -3.81
CA PRO A 20 3.05 9.47 -4.09
C PRO A 20 3.87 9.30 -2.80
N PRO A 21 5.14 8.94 -2.96
CA PRO A 21 6.04 8.78 -1.83
C PRO A 21 6.15 10.10 -1.07
N GLY A 22 5.91 10.03 0.24
CA GLY A 22 6.01 11.17 1.13
C GLY A 22 7.36 11.16 1.83
N GLY A 23 8.14 12.23 1.71
CA GLY A 23 9.42 12.39 2.39
C GLY A 23 10.58 11.61 1.76
N ARG A 24 11.64 11.34 2.53
CA ARG A 24 12.91 10.76 2.05
C ARG A 24 12.87 9.25 1.75
N SER A 25 11.81 8.51 2.10
CA SER A 25 11.82 7.03 2.06
C SER A 25 11.50 6.39 0.71
N GLY A 26 10.97 7.17 -0.26
CA GLY A 26 10.60 6.67 -1.58
C GLY A 26 9.43 5.67 -1.58
N GLU A 27 8.64 5.63 -0.52
CA GLU A 27 7.56 4.64 -0.33
C GLU A 27 6.19 5.15 -0.75
N TRP A 28 5.59 4.47 -1.71
CA TRP A 28 4.23 4.71 -2.16
C TRP A 28 3.21 4.11 -1.19
N ARG A 29 1.98 4.63 -1.23
CA ARG A 29 0.89 4.12 -0.40
C ARG A 29 -0.37 3.94 -1.22
N LEU A 30 -0.95 2.74 -1.18
CA LEU A 30 -2.30 2.46 -1.66
C LEU A 30 -3.27 2.43 -0.47
N ARG A 31 -4.36 3.18 -0.56
CA ARG A 31 -5.44 3.13 0.43
C ARG A 31 -6.52 2.14 -0.01
N VAL A 32 -6.84 1.20 0.88
CA VAL A 32 -7.93 0.24 0.71
C VAL A 32 -8.84 0.36 1.93
N CYS A 33 -9.91 1.15 1.81
CA CYS A 33 -10.77 1.52 2.94
C CYS A 33 -9.96 2.13 4.11
N ASP A 34 -9.92 1.45 5.25
CA ASP A 34 -9.17 1.80 6.45
C ASP A 34 -7.80 1.13 6.51
N TRP A 35 -7.27 0.61 5.41
CA TRP A 35 -5.95 -0.01 5.37
C TRP A 35 -5.03 0.72 4.40
N ARG A 36 -3.74 0.64 4.71
CA ARG A 36 -2.66 1.19 3.91
C ARG A 36 -1.72 0.05 3.52
N VAL A 37 -1.51 -0.07 2.22
CA VAL A 37 -0.47 -0.91 1.65
C VAL A 37 0.70 0.01 1.30
N ILE A 38 1.84 -0.22 1.94
CA ILE A 38 3.09 0.50 1.71
C ILE A 38 3.92 -0.31 0.74
N TYR A 39 4.38 0.31 -0.34
CA TYR A 39 5.13 -0.39 -1.38
C TYR A 39 6.18 0.49 -2.05
N ARG A 40 7.11 -0.14 -2.77
CA ARG A 40 8.08 0.52 -3.65
C ARG A 40 7.88 0.05 -5.09
N LEU A 41 8.25 0.92 -6.01
CA LEU A 41 8.31 0.64 -7.44
C LEU A 41 9.78 0.55 -7.83
N ASP A 42 10.16 -0.55 -8.47
CA ASP A 42 11.40 -0.67 -9.21
C ASP A 42 11.07 -0.56 -10.70
N GLY A 43 11.37 0.59 -11.29
CA GLY A 43 11.03 0.89 -12.69
C GLY A 43 11.85 0.08 -13.70
N GLU A 44 13.11 -0.22 -13.36
CA GLU A 44 14.02 -0.99 -14.21
C GLU A 44 13.57 -2.45 -14.29
N GLN A 45 13.25 -3.03 -13.12
CA GLN A 45 12.81 -4.42 -13.02
C GLN A 45 11.30 -4.59 -13.22
N ARG A 46 10.55 -3.49 -13.39
CA ARG A 46 9.08 -3.46 -13.44
C ARG A 46 8.43 -4.19 -12.26
N LEU A 47 9.03 -4.07 -11.09
CA LEU A 47 8.63 -4.80 -9.89
C LEU A 47 7.93 -3.88 -8.90
N ILE A 48 6.85 -4.39 -8.29
CA ILE A 48 6.18 -3.74 -7.16
C ILE A 48 6.45 -4.58 -5.92
N VAL A 49 7.13 -3.98 -4.93
CA VAL A 49 7.47 -4.66 -3.68
C VAL A 49 6.58 -4.14 -2.56
N ILE A 50 5.71 -5.01 -2.05
CA ILE A 50 4.88 -4.70 -0.88
C ILE A 50 5.73 -4.82 0.39
N LEU A 51 5.89 -3.71 1.10
CA LEU A 51 6.70 -3.64 2.32
C LEU A 51 5.85 -3.92 3.56
N ALA A 52 4.62 -3.42 3.59
CA ALA A 52 3.73 -3.58 4.73
C ALA A 52 2.26 -3.37 4.36
N VAL A 53 1.38 -4.04 5.10
CA VAL A 53 -0.06 -3.82 5.09
C VAL A 53 -0.51 -3.52 6.51
N ARG A 54 -1.10 -2.34 6.75
CA ARG A 54 -1.41 -1.83 8.10
C ARG A 54 -2.77 -1.13 8.15
N PRO A 55 -3.54 -1.25 9.24
CA PRO A 55 -4.77 -0.49 9.41
C PRO A 55 -4.49 1.01 9.64
N ARG A 56 -5.50 1.85 9.39
CA ARG A 56 -5.48 3.30 9.55
C ARG A 56 -5.56 3.62 11.03
N GLY A 57 -4.39 3.79 11.62
CA GLY A 57 -4.24 4.00 13.04
C GLY A 57 -3.99 2.66 13.72
N SER A 58 -2.74 2.42 14.12
CA SER A 58 -2.43 1.44 15.16
C SER A 58 -2.88 1.97 16.54
N ALA A 59 -4.11 2.48 16.62
CA ALA A 59 -4.72 3.07 17.81
C ALA A 59 -5.65 2.07 18.53
N TYR A 60 -5.35 0.78 18.42
CA TYR A 60 -5.99 -0.23 19.25
C TYR A 60 -4.93 -1.19 19.77
N LYS A 61 -4.36 -0.82 20.91
CA LYS A 61 -4.00 -1.76 21.97
C LYS A 61 -4.79 -1.30 23.20
N PRO A 62 -5.51 -2.20 23.90
CA PRO A 62 -6.06 -1.90 25.22
C PRO A 62 -4.93 -1.57 26.21
#